data_AF-A0A3P3VRL5-F1
#
_entry.id   AF-A0A3P3VRL5-F1
#
_cell.length_a   1.000
_cell.length_b   1.000
_cell.length_c   1.000
_cell.angle_alpha   90.00
_cell.angle_beta   90.00
_cell.angle_gamma   90.00
#
_symmetry.space_group_name_H-M   'P 1'
#
loop_
_entity.id
_entity.type
_entity.pdbx_description
1 polymer ?
#
loop_
_entity_poly.entity_id
_entity_poly.type
_entity_poly.pdbx_seq_one_letter_code
_entity_poly.pdbx_strand_id
1 'polypeptide(L)'
;MATRDGAQGFDLVGDIHGCALTLRLLLQKLGYCESGGAYRHPTRHAIFVGDVIDRGPRIREALRLVKAMVDAGEGTLIMGNHEYNALCYCTPAATSTPQTPVFLREHSPRHLRLIGDTLEQYRDYPGEWEEMLQWFLTLPLFLELEAFRVVHACWDPELIAQYLQQYGCNHLDEQRLRESVDKTTLPGRLMDRLTRGLDIRLPDGLSVTSRDGFVRHFFRAHFWSQDPQTYNDVVFQPDPLPEAIAHRRMNDDEKARLFHYAEEQKPLFIGHYWRCGQPRTLTANIACLDYSAVKYGKLVAYRMDGEARLCNSKFVWVDVDLQEPGLPERESDADD
;
A
#
# COMPACT_ATOMS: atom_id res chain seq x y z
N MET A 1 9.70 -17.23 -0.61
CA MET A 1 9.17 -17.02 -1.98
C MET A 1 10.35 -16.61 -2.83
N ALA A 2 10.67 -17.35 -3.88
CA ALA A 2 11.89 -17.14 -4.66
C ALA A 2 11.68 -15.98 -5.63
N THR A 3 12.31 -14.84 -5.37
CA THR A 3 12.64 -13.90 -6.45
C THR A 3 13.44 -14.66 -7.50
N ARG A 4 13.15 -14.44 -8.78
CA ARG A 4 13.79 -15.16 -9.89
C ARG A 4 15.31 -15.24 -9.69
N ASP A 5 15.81 -16.46 -9.55
CA ASP A 5 17.24 -16.75 -9.47
C ASP A 5 17.87 -16.28 -10.80
N GLY A 6 18.63 -15.18 -10.76
CA GLY A 6 19.24 -14.54 -11.94
C GLY A 6 18.64 -13.21 -12.40
N ALA A 7 17.66 -12.61 -11.71
CA ALA A 7 17.31 -11.21 -11.95
C ALA A 7 18.50 -10.30 -11.56
N GLN A 8 18.92 -9.42 -12.48
CA GLN A 8 20.05 -8.50 -12.28
C GLN A 8 19.63 -7.16 -11.67
N GLY A 9 18.32 -6.90 -11.57
CA GLY A 9 17.75 -5.70 -10.95
C GLY A 9 16.24 -5.82 -10.77
N PHE A 10 15.65 -4.86 -10.08
CA PHE A 10 14.22 -4.83 -9.76
C PHE A 10 13.60 -3.49 -10.16
N ASP A 11 12.34 -3.51 -10.61
CA ASP A 11 11.54 -2.31 -10.75
C ASP A 11 10.39 -2.38 -9.73
N LEU A 12 10.47 -1.55 -8.69
CA LEU A 12 9.44 -1.48 -7.67
C LEU A 12 8.36 -0.50 -8.12
N VAL A 13 7.10 -0.91 -8.14
CA VAL A 13 5.95 -0.14 -8.65
C VAL A 13 5.01 0.20 -7.49
N GLY A 14 4.65 1.47 -7.39
CA GLY A 14 3.73 2.02 -6.38
C GLY A 14 2.27 1.60 -6.55
N ASP A 15 1.41 2.19 -5.73
CA ASP A 15 -0.03 1.94 -5.67
C ASP A 15 -0.71 2.21 -7.02
N ILE A 16 -1.35 1.19 -7.58
CA ILE A 16 -1.90 1.22 -8.95
C ILE A 16 -3.37 1.67 -8.96
N HIS A 17 -4.16 1.22 -7.97
CA HIS A 17 -5.58 1.56 -7.84
C HIS A 17 -6.34 1.55 -9.17
N GLY A 18 -6.32 0.43 -9.88
CA GLY A 18 -7.05 0.24 -11.13
C GLY A 18 -6.63 1.11 -12.33
N CYS A 19 -5.47 1.78 -12.30
CA CYS A 19 -4.92 2.55 -13.42
C CYS A 19 -4.19 1.64 -14.43
N ALA A 20 -4.93 0.74 -15.09
CA ALA A 20 -4.36 -0.33 -15.92
C ALA A 20 -3.62 0.18 -17.17
N LEU A 21 -4.11 1.22 -17.84
CA LEU A 21 -3.44 1.78 -19.03
C LEU A 21 -2.16 2.48 -18.63
N THR A 22 -2.17 3.22 -17.53
CA THR A 22 -0.98 3.86 -16.99
C THR A 22 0.05 2.83 -16.57
N LEU A 23 -0.38 1.72 -15.96
CA LEU A 23 0.50 0.60 -15.64
C LEU A 23 1.18 0.02 -16.89
N ARG A 24 0.44 -0.19 -17.99
CA ARG A 24 1.05 -0.63 -19.26
C ARG A 24 2.09 0.36 -19.78
N LEU A 25 1.78 1.66 -19.77
CA LEU A 25 2.71 2.70 -20.20
C LEU A 25 3.97 2.73 -19.34
N LEU A 26 3.82 2.61 -18.03
CA LEU A 26 4.95 2.56 -17.10
C LEU A 26 5.82 1.33 -17.37
N LEU A 27 5.21 0.15 -17.52
CA LEU A 27 5.94 -1.08 -17.85
C LEU A 27 6.69 -0.97 -19.19
N GLN A 28 6.05 -0.44 -20.24
CA GLN A 28 6.70 -0.17 -21.52
C GLN A 28 7.86 0.81 -21.39
N LYS A 29 7.68 1.91 -20.63
CA LYS A 29 8.74 2.89 -20.35
C LYS A 29 9.89 2.29 -19.54
N LEU A 30 9.58 1.32 -18.68
CA LEU A 30 10.55 0.51 -17.97
C LEU A 30 11.20 -0.56 -18.85
N GLY A 31 10.78 -0.74 -20.11
CA GLY A 31 11.35 -1.69 -21.06
C GLY A 31 10.77 -3.11 -20.98
N TYR A 32 9.65 -3.31 -20.27
CA TYR A 32 8.92 -4.57 -20.29
C TYR A 32 8.14 -4.70 -21.60
N CYS A 33 8.13 -5.91 -22.15
CA CYS A 33 7.36 -6.25 -23.35
C CYS A 33 6.35 -7.35 -23.02
N GLU A 34 5.16 -7.24 -23.60
CA GLU A 34 4.13 -8.27 -23.47
C GLU A 34 4.49 -9.50 -24.31
N SER A 35 4.59 -10.67 -23.68
CA SER A 35 4.89 -11.94 -24.35
C SER A 35 4.35 -13.13 -23.55
N GLY A 36 3.62 -14.01 -24.23
CA GLY A 36 2.98 -15.17 -23.60
C GLY A 36 1.95 -14.80 -22.54
N GLY A 37 1.21 -13.71 -22.74
CA GLY A 37 0.13 -13.26 -21.83
C GLY A 37 0.60 -12.49 -20.58
N ALA A 38 1.88 -12.16 -20.46
CA ALA A 38 2.42 -11.37 -19.36
C ALA A 38 3.48 -10.37 -19.85
N TYR A 39 3.66 -9.27 -19.12
CA TYR A 39 4.78 -8.34 -19.33
C TYR A 39 6.07 -8.96 -18.78
N ARG A 40 7.15 -8.90 -19.54
CA ARG A 40 8.45 -9.51 -19.20
C ARG A 40 9.59 -8.54 -19.46
N HIS A 41 10.63 -8.60 -18.63
CA HIS A 41 11.90 -7.93 -18.90
C HIS A 41 13.03 -8.96 -18.98
N PRO A 42 14.00 -8.84 -19.91
CA PRO A 42 15.07 -9.84 -20.05
C PRO A 42 15.91 -10.09 -18.79
N THR A 43 16.07 -9.06 -17.95
CA THR A 43 16.98 -9.10 -16.79
C THR A 43 16.40 -8.54 -15.48
N ARG A 44 15.16 -8.01 -15.47
CA ARG A 44 14.60 -7.28 -14.31
C ARG A 44 13.28 -7.90 -13.88
N HIS A 45 13.01 -7.83 -12.58
CA HIS A 45 11.81 -8.37 -11.96
C HIS A 45 10.95 -7.24 -11.37
N ALA A 46 9.64 -7.27 -11.61
CA ALA A 46 8.74 -6.24 -11.08
C ALA A 46 8.33 -6.57 -9.63
N ILE A 47 8.31 -5.57 -8.74
CA ILE A 47 7.76 -5.71 -7.39
C ILE A 47 6.67 -4.66 -7.17
N PHE A 48 5.42 -5.10 -7.01
CA PHE A 48 4.28 -4.24 -6.74
C PHE A 48 4.09 -4.10 -5.23
N VAL A 49 4.01 -2.86 -4.72
CA VAL A 49 3.97 -2.56 -3.28
C VAL A 49 2.59 -2.69 -2.62
N GLY A 50 1.62 -3.31 -3.31
CA GLY A 50 0.23 -3.45 -2.86
C GLY A 50 -0.72 -2.48 -3.57
N ASP A 51 -1.99 -2.49 -3.16
CA ASP A 51 -3.02 -1.54 -3.58
C ASP A 51 -3.20 -1.48 -5.11
N VAL A 52 -3.49 -2.64 -5.69
CA VAL A 52 -3.83 -2.78 -7.11
C VAL A 52 -5.29 -2.45 -7.37
N ILE A 53 -6.17 -2.78 -6.41
CA ILE A 53 -7.62 -2.66 -6.53
C ILE A 53 -8.18 -1.34 -5.96
N ASP A 54 -9.50 -1.18 -6.11
CA ASP A 54 -10.32 -0.06 -5.64
C ASP A 54 -10.04 1.29 -6.33
N ARG A 55 -11.07 2.17 -6.31
CA ARG A 55 -11.10 3.57 -6.79
C ARG A 55 -10.92 3.81 -8.30
N GLY A 56 -10.11 3.01 -8.98
CA GLY A 56 -9.77 3.23 -10.38
C GLY A 56 -10.80 2.75 -11.40
N PRO A 57 -10.71 3.23 -12.65
CA PRO A 57 -11.66 2.88 -13.71
C PRO A 57 -11.47 1.47 -14.28
N ARG A 58 -10.30 0.85 -14.09
CA ARG A 58 -9.91 -0.42 -14.75
C ARG A 58 -9.28 -1.41 -13.77
N ILE A 59 -9.90 -1.55 -12.60
CA ILE A 59 -9.47 -2.42 -11.50
C ILE A 59 -9.28 -3.87 -11.97
N ARG A 60 -10.28 -4.45 -12.64
CA ARG A 60 -10.18 -5.84 -13.12
C ARG A 60 -9.05 -6.04 -14.12
N GLU A 61 -8.83 -5.06 -15.01
CA GLU A 61 -7.76 -5.10 -16.01
C GLU A 61 -6.38 -4.98 -15.37
N ALA A 62 -6.21 -4.05 -14.41
CA ALA A 62 -4.97 -3.88 -13.66
C ALA A 62 -4.63 -5.14 -12.87
N LEU A 63 -5.62 -5.71 -12.17
CA LEU A 63 -5.42 -6.89 -11.33
C LEU A 63 -5.03 -8.12 -12.15
N ARG A 64 -5.71 -8.36 -13.29
CA ARG A 64 -5.34 -9.43 -14.22
C ARG A 64 -3.92 -9.27 -14.77
N LEU A 65 -3.51 -8.04 -15.09
CA LEU A 65 -2.16 -7.76 -15.58
C LEU A 65 -1.11 -8.12 -14.52
N VAL A 66 -1.27 -7.61 -13.30
CA VAL A 66 -0.35 -7.90 -12.18
C VAL A 66 -0.31 -9.40 -11.89
N LYS A 67 -1.47 -10.05 -11.79
CA LYS A 67 -1.57 -11.49 -11.58
C LYS A 67 -0.85 -12.28 -12.67
N ALA A 68 -1.03 -11.93 -13.94
CA ALA A 68 -0.37 -12.60 -15.05
C ALA A 68 1.16 -12.50 -14.96
N MET A 69 1.70 -11.35 -14.54
CA MET A 69 3.15 -11.20 -14.29
C MET A 69 3.62 -12.07 -13.13
N VAL A 70 2.85 -12.13 -12.03
CA VAL A 70 3.19 -12.95 -10.86
C VAL A 70 3.15 -14.44 -11.20
N ASP A 71 2.09 -14.91 -11.86
CA ASP A 71 1.94 -16.31 -12.29
C ASP A 71 3.04 -16.71 -13.29
N ALA A 72 3.50 -15.78 -14.12
CA ALA A 72 4.59 -15.97 -15.07
C ALA A 72 6.00 -15.92 -14.44
N GLY A 73 6.12 -15.61 -13.14
CA GLY A 73 7.40 -15.45 -12.45
C GLY A 73 8.17 -14.17 -12.79
N GLU A 74 7.51 -13.17 -13.36
CA GLU A 74 8.10 -11.88 -13.80
C GLU A 74 7.72 -10.71 -12.86
N GLY A 75 6.85 -10.99 -11.89
CA GLY A 75 6.41 -10.03 -10.88
C GLY A 75 6.25 -10.65 -9.50
N THR A 76 6.23 -9.80 -8.48
CA THR A 76 5.80 -10.13 -7.12
C THR A 76 4.90 -9.02 -6.60
N LEU A 77 3.78 -9.38 -5.98
CA LEU A 77 2.89 -8.45 -5.31
C LEU A 77 2.94 -8.71 -3.81
N ILE A 78 3.07 -7.66 -3.00
CA ILE A 78 2.87 -7.75 -1.55
C ILE A 78 1.44 -7.31 -1.18
N MET A 79 0.99 -7.71 0.00
CA MET A 79 -0.33 -7.35 0.52
C MET A 79 -0.44 -5.83 0.77
N GLY A 80 -1.33 -5.16 0.04
CA GLY A 80 -1.78 -3.79 0.32
C GLY A 80 -2.93 -3.76 1.33
N ASN A 81 -3.31 -2.55 1.76
CA ASN A 81 -4.47 -2.45 2.66
C ASN A 81 -5.78 -2.68 1.90
N HIS A 82 -5.84 -2.42 0.60
CA HIS A 82 -7.03 -2.62 -0.20
C HIS A 82 -7.29 -4.11 -0.46
N GLU A 83 -6.28 -4.90 -0.80
CA GLU A 83 -6.41 -6.37 -0.89
C GLU A 83 -6.81 -6.98 0.46
N TYR A 84 -6.20 -6.53 1.56
CA TYR A 84 -6.57 -6.97 2.91
C TYR A 84 -8.03 -6.60 3.26
N ASN A 85 -8.46 -5.37 2.94
CA ASN A 85 -9.82 -4.93 3.20
C ASN A 85 -10.84 -5.75 2.39
N ALA A 86 -10.53 -6.09 1.13
CA ALA A 86 -11.37 -6.93 0.29
C ALA A 86 -11.54 -8.33 0.87
N LEU A 87 -10.46 -8.95 1.35
CA LEU A 87 -10.51 -10.22 2.07
C LEU A 87 -11.47 -10.15 3.28
N CYS A 88 -11.30 -9.16 4.16
CA CYS A 88 -12.19 -9.01 5.31
C CYS A 88 -13.64 -8.68 4.90
N TYR A 89 -13.85 -7.92 3.83
CA TYR A 89 -15.18 -7.55 3.34
C TYR A 89 -15.96 -8.76 2.81
N CYS A 90 -15.27 -9.68 2.14
CA CYS A 90 -15.88 -10.85 1.51
C CYS A 90 -15.90 -12.09 2.41
N THR A 91 -15.15 -12.12 3.52
CA THR A 91 -15.10 -13.28 4.41
C THR A 91 -16.18 -13.23 5.50
N PRO A 92 -17.09 -14.23 5.58
CA PRO A 92 -18.07 -14.33 6.66
C PRO A 92 -17.38 -14.51 8.02
N ALA A 93 -17.85 -13.81 9.05
CA ALA A 93 -17.44 -13.99 10.44
C ALA A 93 -17.92 -15.34 10.99
N ALA A 94 -17.31 -15.82 12.07
CA ALA A 94 -17.70 -17.10 12.69
C ALA A 94 -19.16 -17.12 13.18
N THR A 95 -19.72 -15.95 13.50
CA THR A 95 -21.12 -15.77 13.93
C THR A 95 -22.10 -15.62 12.77
N SER A 96 -21.63 -15.65 11.52
CA SER A 96 -22.46 -15.46 10.34
C SER A 96 -23.42 -16.62 10.13
N THR A 97 -24.70 -16.32 9.87
CA THR A 97 -25.70 -17.32 9.47
C THR A 97 -26.34 -16.93 8.13
N PRO A 98 -27.00 -17.86 7.41
CA PRO A 98 -27.72 -17.51 6.19
C PRO A 98 -28.81 -16.44 6.39
N GLN A 99 -29.39 -16.36 7.59
CA GLN A 99 -30.42 -15.38 7.95
C GLN A 99 -29.84 -14.04 8.45
N THR A 100 -28.64 -14.08 9.03
CA THR A 100 -27.95 -12.92 9.59
C THR A 100 -26.49 -12.97 9.13
N PRO A 101 -26.22 -12.60 7.87
CA PRO A 101 -24.86 -12.61 7.36
C PRO A 101 -24.05 -11.54 8.08
N VAL A 102 -22.92 -11.95 8.66
CA VAL A 102 -21.96 -11.06 9.32
C VAL A 102 -20.61 -11.30 8.68
N PHE A 103 -19.91 -10.24 8.29
CA PHE A 103 -18.61 -10.33 7.65
C PHE A 103 -17.50 -9.83 8.59
N LEU A 104 -16.26 -10.24 8.33
CA LEU A 104 -15.09 -9.78 9.08
C LEU A 104 -14.92 -8.26 9.03
N ARG A 105 -15.37 -7.63 7.94
CA ARG A 105 -15.50 -6.19 7.82
C ARG A 105 -16.96 -5.80 7.58
N GLU A 106 -17.45 -4.86 8.39
CA GLU A 106 -18.81 -4.32 8.28
C GLU A 106 -19.09 -3.73 6.89
N HIS A 107 -20.28 -3.97 6.34
CA HIS A 107 -20.74 -3.41 5.06
C HIS A 107 -21.39 -2.03 5.24
N SER A 108 -20.67 -1.10 5.89
CA SER A 108 -21.14 0.28 6.06
C SER A 108 -21.08 1.07 4.74
N PRO A 109 -21.86 2.16 4.57
CA PRO A 109 -21.77 3.02 3.39
C PRO A 109 -20.37 3.59 3.12
N ARG A 110 -19.54 3.70 4.16
CA ARG A 110 -18.13 4.10 4.03
C ARG A 110 -17.30 2.99 3.38
N HIS A 111 -17.45 1.75 3.84
CA HIS A 111 -16.68 0.63 3.29
C HIS A 111 -17.15 0.28 1.87
N LEU A 112 -18.44 0.35 1.61
CA LEU A 112 -18.99 0.18 0.26
C LEU A 112 -18.44 1.22 -0.72
N ARG A 113 -18.27 2.48 -0.30
CA ARG A 113 -17.63 3.51 -1.14
C ARG A 113 -16.16 3.20 -1.50
N LEU A 114 -15.46 2.42 -0.68
CA LEU A 114 -14.05 2.08 -0.95
C LEU A 114 -13.94 0.89 -1.93
N ILE A 115 -14.71 -0.17 -1.72
CA ILE A 115 -14.62 -1.41 -2.52
C ILE A 115 -15.64 -1.47 -3.68
N GLY A 116 -16.59 -0.54 -3.72
CA GLY A 116 -17.76 -0.58 -4.61
C GLY A 116 -17.40 -0.74 -6.08
N ASP A 117 -16.43 0.05 -6.57
CA ASP A 117 -16.00 -0.01 -7.97
C ASP A 117 -15.35 -1.36 -8.32
N THR A 118 -14.63 -1.98 -7.37
CA THR A 118 -14.10 -3.33 -7.54
C THR A 118 -15.25 -4.33 -7.67
N LEU A 119 -16.20 -4.31 -6.74
CA LEU A 119 -17.35 -5.22 -6.78
C LEU A 119 -18.20 -5.03 -8.04
N GLU A 120 -18.33 -3.80 -8.52
CA GLU A 120 -19.04 -3.48 -9.76
C GLU A 120 -18.35 -4.12 -10.98
N GLN A 121 -17.03 -3.92 -11.12
CA GLN A 121 -16.27 -4.47 -12.25
C GLN A 121 -16.18 -6.01 -12.24
N TYR A 122 -16.36 -6.63 -11.08
CA TYR A 122 -16.39 -8.08 -10.90
C TYR A 122 -17.81 -8.68 -10.81
N ARG A 123 -18.87 -7.88 -10.89
CA ARG A 123 -20.27 -8.34 -10.74
C ARG A 123 -20.60 -9.52 -11.65
N ASP A 124 -20.17 -9.45 -12.91
CA ASP A 124 -20.42 -10.49 -13.92
C ASP A 124 -19.32 -11.57 -13.96
N TYR A 125 -18.36 -11.52 -13.04
CA TYR A 125 -17.21 -12.43 -12.93
C TYR A 125 -17.00 -12.97 -11.50
N PRO A 126 -18.03 -13.51 -10.83
CA PRO A 126 -17.93 -13.91 -9.42
C PRO A 126 -16.90 -15.03 -9.17
N GLY A 127 -16.76 -15.97 -10.11
CA GLY A 127 -15.74 -17.03 -10.01
C GLY A 127 -14.31 -16.49 -10.09
N GLU A 128 -14.07 -15.53 -10.98
CA GLU A 128 -12.76 -14.85 -11.07
C GLU A 128 -12.48 -14.05 -9.81
N TRP A 129 -13.48 -13.38 -9.24
CA TRP A 129 -13.29 -12.64 -7.98
C TRP A 129 -12.92 -13.56 -6.82
N GLU A 130 -13.57 -14.71 -6.69
CA GLU A 130 -13.22 -15.72 -5.69
C GLU A 130 -11.77 -16.23 -5.87
N GLU A 131 -11.34 -16.47 -7.11
CA GLU A 131 -9.94 -16.82 -7.41
C GLU A 131 -8.97 -15.71 -6.99
N MET A 132 -9.32 -14.43 -7.20
CA MET A 132 -8.50 -13.30 -6.75
C MET A 132 -8.41 -13.23 -5.23
N LEU A 133 -9.52 -13.44 -4.51
CA LEU A 133 -9.52 -13.48 -3.04
C LEU A 133 -8.65 -14.61 -2.50
N GLN A 134 -8.75 -15.81 -3.09
CA GLN A 134 -7.88 -16.93 -2.72
C GLN A 134 -6.40 -16.62 -2.99
N TRP A 135 -6.12 -15.97 -4.13
CA TRP A 135 -4.76 -15.51 -4.43
C TRP A 135 -4.26 -14.45 -3.45
N PHE A 136 -5.11 -13.52 -3.00
CA PHE A 136 -4.74 -12.52 -1.99
C PHE A 136 -4.26 -13.14 -0.68
N LEU A 137 -4.86 -14.23 -0.22
CA LEU A 137 -4.38 -14.96 0.97
C LEU A 137 -2.95 -15.49 0.80
N THR A 138 -2.50 -15.71 -0.43
CA THR A 138 -1.15 -16.19 -0.76
C THR A 138 -0.12 -15.07 -0.92
N LEU A 139 -0.50 -13.79 -0.79
CA LEU A 139 0.42 -12.67 -0.95
C LEU A 139 1.34 -12.53 0.28
N PRO A 140 2.65 -12.31 0.08
CA PRO A 140 3.55 -11.98 1.17
C PRO A 140 3.16 -10.64 1.80
N LEU A 141 3.22 -10.55 3.12
CA LEU A 141 2.93 -9.33 3.88
C LEU A 141 4.03 -8.26 3.74
N PHE A 142 5.25 -8.70 3.46
CA PHE A 142 6.44 -7.88 3.24
C PHE A 142 7.51 -8.72 2.53
N LEU A 143 8.51 -8.05 1.96
CA LEU A 143 9.71 -8.70 1.41
C LEU A 143 10.95 -8.18 2.12
N GLU A 144 11.84 -9.10 2.49
CA GLU A 144 13.21 -8.79 2.89
C GLU A 144 14.17 -9.52 1.96
N LEU A 145 14.78 -8.78 1.04
CA LEU A 145 15.85 -9.27 0.17
C LEU A 145 17.20 -8.93 0.79
N GLU A 146 18.27 -9.42 0.18
CA GLU A 146 19.64 -9.11 0.60
C GLU A 146 19.90 -7.59 0.59
N ALA A 147 19.56 -6.93 -0.52
CA ALA A 147 19.88 -5.52 -0.73
C ALA A 147 18.81 -4.52 -0.24
N PHE A 148 17.54 -4.92 -0.10
CA PHE A 148 16.46 -3.98 0.23
C PHE A 148 15.24 -4.68 0.85
N ARG A 149 14.28 -3.88 1.33
CA ARG A 149 13.02 -4.30 1.95
C ARG A 149 11.83 -3.63 1.27
N VAL A 150 10.69 -4.29 1.31
CA VAL A 150 9.43 -3.79 0.75
C VAL A 150 8.29 -4.11 1.72
N VAL A 151 7.48 -3.11 2.04
CA VAL A 151 6.27 -3.23 2.84
C VAL A 151 5.30 -2.15 2.39
N HIS A 152 3.99 -2.39 2.48
CA HIS A 152 3.03 -1.45 1.93
C HIS A 152 3.05 -0.09 2.64
N ALA A 153 3.14 -0.01 3.97
CA ALA A 153 3.08 1.26 4.70
C ALA A 153 4.20 1.46 5.74
N CYS A 154 4.46 0.51 6.62
CA CYS A 154 5.45 0.70 7.69
C CYS A 154 6.20 -0.58 8.02
N TRP A 155 7.53 -0.49 8.09
CA TRP A 155 8.40 -1.60 8.44
C TRP A 155 8.64 -1.61 9.95
N ASP A 156 7.94 -2.48 10.68
CA ASP A 156 8.14 -2.66 12.11
C ASP A 156 8.93 -3.95 12.38
N PRO A 157 10.24 -3.85 12.68
CA PRO A 157 11.10 -5.03 12.80
C PRO A 157 10.71 -5.92 13.98
N GLU A 158 10.20 -5.35 15.07
CA GLU A 158 9.83 -6.11 16.27
C GLU A 158 8.54 -6.90 16.04
N LEU A 159 7.51 -6.27 15.47
CA LEU A 159 6.27 -6.97 15.13
C LEU A 159 6.49 -8.03 14.05
N ILE A 160 7.32 -7.74 13.04
CA ILE A 160 7.69 -8.71 12.01
C ILE A 160 8.40 -9.92 12.64
N ALA A 161 9.39 -9.69 13.51
CA ALA A 161 10.13 -10.77 14.16
C ALA A 161 9.20 -11.63 15.04
N GLN A 162 8.31 -11.02 15.82
CA GLN A 162 7.32 -11.73 16.63
C GLN A 162 6.40 -12.60 15.78
N TYR A 163 5.88 -12.06 14.66
CA TYR A 163 4.99 -12.81 13.77
C TYR A 163 5.71 -13.99 13.11
N LEU A 164 6.93 -13.78 12.61
CA LEU A 164 7.74 -14.85 12.02
C LEU A 164 8.08 -15.93 13.05
N GLN A 165 8.41 -15.54 14.28
CA GLN A 165 8.69 -16.48 15.37
C GLN A 165 7.46 -17.33 15.72
N GLN A 166 6.27 -16.73 15.72
CA GLN A 166 5.04 -17.43 16.09
C GLN A 166 4.51 -18.33 14.97
N TYR A 167 4.55 -17.89 13.71
CA TYR A 167 3.87 -18.56 12.61
C TYR A 167 4.80 -19.18 11.56
N GLY A 168 6.10 -18.85 11.57
CA GLY A 168 7.09 -19.42 10.64
C GLY A 168 6.94 -18.98 9.17
N CYS A 169 6.04 -18.06 8.86
CA CYS A 169 5.84 -17.53 7.51
C CYS A 169 5.32 -16.08 7.52
N ASN A 170 5.40 -15.40 6.38
CA ASN A 170 4.95 -14.01 6.19
C ASN A 170 3.71 -13.89 5.29
N HIS A 171 2.75 -14.82 5.43
CA HIS A 171 1.47 -14.82 4.70
C HIS A 171 0.32 -14.87 5.70
N LEU A 172 -0.91 -14.61 5.25
CA LEU A 172 -2.12 -14.92 6.00
C LEU A 172 -2.60 -16.33 5.65
N ASP A 173 -3.46 -16.86 6.52
CA ASP A 173 -4.42 -17.91 6.18
C ASP A 173 -5.79 -17.49 6.72
N GLU A 174 -6.79 -18.35 6.56
CA GLU A 174 -8.15 -18.07 7.03
C GLU A 174 -8.22 -17.80 8.53
N GLN A 175 -7.46 -18.54 9.35
CA GLN A 175 -7.46 -18.34 10.80
C GLN A 175 -6.86 -16.98 11.16
N ARG A 176 -5.69 -16.67 10.61
CA ARG A 176 -4.98 -15.41 10.89
C ARG A 176 -5.71 -14.19 10.32
N LEU A 177 -6.43 -14.34 9.21
CA LEU A 177 -7.34 -13.31 8.70
C LEU A 177 -8.49 -13.02 9.67
N ARG A 178 -9.02 -14.05 10.35
CA ARG A 178 -10.06 -13.86 11.39
C ARG A 178 -9.48 -13.23 12.65
N GLU A 179 -8.27 -13.61 13.05
CA GLU A 179 -7.58 -12.98 14.18
C GLU A 179 -7.24 -11.52 13.89
N SER A 180 -6.93 -11.17 12.63
CA SER A 180 -6.44 -9.84 12.25
C SER A 180 -7.48 -8.72 12.29
N VAL A 181 -8.76 -9.02 12.43
CA VAL A 181 -9.78 -7.97 12.64
C VAL A 181 -9.74 -7.40 14.06
N ASP A 182 -9.24 -8.18 15.03
CA ASP A 182 -9.02 -7.70 16.38
C ASP A 182 -7.61 -7.09 16.50
N LYS A 183 -7.55 -5.76 16.63
CA LYS A 183 -6.29 -5.01 16.73
C LYS A 183 -5.48 -5.31 18.01
N THR A 184 -6.04 -6.08 18.95
CA THR A 184 -5.31 -6.54 20.16
C THR A 184 -4.56 -7.85 19.93
N THR A 185 -4.82 -8.56 18.83
CA THR A 185 -4.08 -9.78 18.46
C THR A 185 -2.77 -9.43 17.74
N LEU A 186 -1.83 -10.38 17.66
CA LEU A 186 -0.60 -10.18 16.90
C LEU A 186 -0.87 -9.98 15.39
N PRO A 187 -1.69 -10.80 14.70
CA PRO A 187 -2.06 -10.54 13.31
C PRO A 187 -2.73 -9.17 13.12
N GLY A 188 -3.60 -8.75 14.06
CA GLY A 188 -4.30 -7.48 13.96
C GLY A 188 -3.35 -6.29 14.08
N ARG A 189 -2.45 -6.30 15.06
CA ARG A 189 -1.40 -5.27 15.20
C ARG A 189 -0.47 -5.25 13.98
N LEU A 190 -0.06 -6.42 13.50
CA LEU A 190 0.83 -6.52 12.33
C LEU A 190 0.14 -5.94 11.09
N MET A 191 -1.07 -6.39 10.76
CA MET A 191 -1.77 -5.92 9.57
C MET A 191 -2.04 -4.42 9.62
N ASP A 192 -2.43 -3.89 10.77
CA ASP A 192 -2.63 -2.44 10.93
C ASP A 192 -1.32 -1.68 10.70
N ARG A 193 -0.21 -2.12 11.31
CA ARG A 193 1.10 -1.49 11.15
C ARG A 193 1.62 -1.57 9.72
N LEU A 194 1.68 -2.77 9.14
CA LEU A 194 2.32 -2.98 7.84
C LEU A 194 1.51 -2.39 6.68
N THR A 195 0.17 -2.34 6.79
CA THR A 195 -0.69 -1.87 5.69
C THR A 195 -1.25 -0.46 5.88
N ARG A 196 -1.31 0.09 7.10
CA ARG A 196 -1.84 1.45 7.32
C ARG A 196 -0.83 2.43 7.92
N GLY A 197 0.30 1.93 8.40
CA GLY A 197 1.38 2.77 8.91
C GLY A 197 1.26 3.06 10.40
N LEU A 198 1.88 4.17 10.82
CA LEU A 198 1.79 4.69 12.17
C LEU A 198 0.72 5.77 12.24
N ASP A 199 -0.15 5.69 13.25
CA ASP A 199 -1.11 6.73 13.54
C ASP A 199 -0.91 7.24 14.97
N ILE A 200 -0.84 8.57 15.13
CA ILE A 200 -0.85 9.25 16.43
C ILE A 200 -2.25 9.81 16.66
N ARG A 201 -2.85 9.45 17.79
CA ARG A 201 -4.16 9.97 18.19
C ARG A 201 -4.02 11.42 18.61
N LEU A 202 -4.90 12.27 18.09
CA LEU A 202 -4.96 13.67 18.48
C LEU A 202 -5.47 13.78 19.92
N PRO A 203 -4.85 14.62 20.77
CA PRO A 203 -5.23 14.79 22.16
C PRO A 203 -6.52 15.60 22.30
N ASP A 204 -7.10 15.60 23.50
CA ASP A 204 -8.13 16.56 23.93
C ASP A 204 -9.40 16.62 23.04
N GLY A 205 -9.76 15.50 22.38
CA GLY A 205 -10.92 15.43 21.49
C GLY A 205 -10.76 16.19 20.17
N LEU A 206 -9.55 16.67 19.88
CA LEU A 206 -9.23 17.35 18.63
C LEU A 206 -9.51 16.45 17.43
N SER A 207 -9.85 17.10 16.33
CA SER A 207 -10.06 16.44 15.05
C SER A 207 -9.51 17.26 13.92
N VAL A 208 -9.11 16.57 12.86
CA VAL A 208 -8.68 17.16 11.60
C VAL A 208 -9.66 16.69 10.54
N THR A 209 -10.20 17.63 9.78
CA THR A 209 -11.05 17.34 8.62
C THR A 209 -10.16 17.30 7.39
N SER A 210 -10.11 16.16 6.70
CA SER A 210 -9.41 16.06 5.41
C SER A 210 -10.13 16.88 4.34
N ARG A 211 -9.45 17.17 3.22
CA ARG A 211 -10.09 17.80 2.05
C ARG A 211 -11.32 17.03 1.56
N ASP A 212 -11.22 15.70 1.60
CA ASP A 212 -12.32 14.77 1.26
C ASP A 212 -13.49 14.76 2.30
N GLY A 213 -13.53 15.72 3.23
CA GLY A 213 -14.61 15.89 4.22
C GLY A 213 -14.61 14.92 5.41
N PHE A 214 -13.61 14.05 5.55
CA PHE A 214 -13.54 13.09 6.66
C PHE A 214 -12.93 13.71 7.92
N VAL A 215 -13.69 13.71 9.00
CA VAL A 215 -13.21 14.06 10.34
C VAL A 215 -12.43 12.89 10.94
N ARG A 216 -11.18 13.13 11.34
CA ARG A 216 -10.29 12.15 11.96
C ARG A 216 -9.77 12.66 13.30
N HIS A 217 -9.66 11.75 14.26
CA HIS A 217 -9.08 12.01 15.59
C HIS A 217 -7.64 11.50 15.70
N PHE A 218 -6.97 11.32 14.57
CA PHE A 218 -5.59 10.85 14.48
C PHE A 218 -4.97 11.42 13.20
N PHE A 219 -3.64 11.42 13.15
CA PHE A 219 -2.87 11.75 11.96
C PHE A 219 -1.82 10.67 11.69
N ARG A 220 -1.45 10.52 10.43
CA ARG A 220 -0.42 9.56 10.02
C ARG A 220 0.95 10.11 10.35
N ALA A 221 1.75 9.30 11.01
CA ALA A 221 3.13 9.61 11.35
C ALA A 221 4.11 8.78 10.52
N HIS A 222 5.31 9.31 10.30
CA HIS A 222 6.42 8.57 9.76
C HIS A 222 7.37 8.05 10.85
N PHE A 223 8.27 7.15 10.45
CA PHE A 223 9.18 6.42 11.34
C PHE A 223 10.66 6.66 11.02
N TRP A 224 11.01 7.71 10.27
CA TRP A 224 12.39 8.08 9.95
C TRP A 224 12.86 9.38 10.62
N SER A 225 12.16 9.83 11.67
CA SER A 225 12.62 10.94 12.51
C SER A 225 13.50 10.41 13.63
N GLN A 226 14.69 10.97 13.83
CA GLN A 226 15.64 10.49 14.84
C GLN A 226 15.26 10.92 16.28
N ASP A 227 14.81 12.17 16.46
CA ASP A 227 14.42 12.71 17.77
C ASP A 227 13.29 13.74 17.62
N PRO A 228 12.06 13.28 17.32
CA PRO A 228 10.94 14.18 17.09
C PRO A 228 10.52 14.90 18.37
N GLN A 229 10.30 16.22 18.26
CA GLN A 229 9.86 17.07 19.38
C GLN A 229 8.40 17.47 19.25
N THR A 230 7.92 17.65 18.02
CA THR A 230 6.60 18.16 17.68
C THR A 230 5.89 17.26 16.68
N TYR A 231 4.58 17.40 16.54
CA TYR A 231 3.82 16.64 15.52
C TYR A 231 4.30 16.93 14.09
N ASN A 232 4.78 18.15 13.83
CA ASN A 232 5.34 18.50 12.52
C ASN A 232 6.61 17.70 12.17
N ASP A 233 7.34 17.19 13.16
CA ASP A 233 8.56 16.39 12.94
C ASP A 233 8.27 14.96 12.47
N VAL A 234 7.00 14.55 12.50
CA VAL A 234 6.58 13.18 12.22
C VAL A 234 5.36 13.07 11.31
N VAL A 235 4.58 14.14 11.11
CA VAL A 235 3.39 14.11 10.25
C VAL A 235 3.76 13.69 8.83
N PHE A 236 3.02 12.71 8.29
CA PHE A 236 3.22 12.22 6.93
C PHE A 236 1.90 11.81 6.28
N GLN A 237 1.23 12.80 5.70
CA GLN A 237 -0.06 12.67 5.03
C GLN A 237 -0.23 13.82 4.01
N PRO A 238 -1.18 13.71 3.06
CA PRO A 238 -1.39 14.75 2.05
C PRO A 238 -1.83 16.09 2.64
N ASP A 239 -2.76 16.02 3.61
CA ASP A 239 -3.30 17.20 4.26
C ASP A 239 -2.43 17.58 5.45
N PRO A 240 -1.83 18.79 5.48
CA PRO A 240 -1.04 19.22 6.62
C PRO A 240 -1.91 19.31 7.88
N LEU A 241 -1.29 19.14 9.04
CA LEU A 241 -1.96 19.45 10.30
C LEU A 241 -2.23 20.97 10.38
N PRO A 242 -3.36 21.40 10.97
CA PRO A 242 -3.58 22.81 11.28
C PRO A 242 -2.40 23.37 12.08
N GLU A 243 -1.98 24.60 11.79
CA GLU A 243 -0.79 25.24 12.40
C GLU A 243 -0.85 25.21 13.95
N ALA A 244 -2.05 25.41 14.52
CA ALA A 244 -2.31 25.33 15.95
C ALA A 244 -1.99 23.96 16.59
N ILE A 245 -2.01 22.88 15.78
CA ILE A 245 -1.74 21.50 16.22
C ILE A 245 -0.34 21.06 15.81
N ALA A 246 0.15 21.49 14.65
CA ALA A 246 1.42 21.04 14.07
C ALA A 246 2.62 21.27 15.01
N HIS A 247 2.65 22.42 15.70
CA HIS A 247 3.75 22.77 16.62
C HIS A 247 3.60 22.20 18.04
N ARG A 248 2.55 21.42 18.31
CA ARG A 248 2.36 20.80 19.63
C ARG A 248 3.52 19.86 19.93
N ARG A 249 4.06 19.97 21.15
CA ARG A 249 5.09 19.07 21.65
C ARG A 249 4.52 17.68 21.91
N MET A 250 5.28 16.68 21.50
CA MET A 250 4.98 15.29 21.77
C MET A 250 5.28 14.95 23.23
N ASN A 251 4.40 14.19 23.86
CA ASN A 251 4.64 13.63 25.20
C ASN A 251 5.41 12.29 25.11
N ASP A 252 5.86 11.79 26.25
CA ASP A 252 6.69 10.57 26.32
C ASP A 252 5.95 9.33 25.82
N ASP A 253 4.64 9.21 26.07
CA ASP A 253 3.82 8.09 25.59
C ASP A 253 3.68 8.10 24.07
N GLU A 254 3.54 9.28 23.46
CA GLU A 254 3.50 9.43 22.00
C GLU A 254 4.85 9.09 21.37
N LYS A 255 5.95 9.57 21.97
CA LYS A 255 7.32 9.24 21.53
C LYS A 255 7.62 7.75 21.66
N ALA A 256 7.17 7.10 22.74
CA ALA A 256 7.37 5.67 22.95
C ALA A 256 6.65 4.77 21.93
N ARG A 257 5.66 5.30 21.21
CA ARG A 257 4.95 4.58 20.13
C ARG A 257 5.62 4.73 18.78
N LEU A 258 6.57 5.66 18.66
CA LEU A 258 7.39 5.84 17.47
C LEU A 258 8.66 5.00 17.57
N PHE A 259 9.20 4.68 16.41
CA PHE A 259 10.53 4.11 16.27
C PHE A 259 11.24 4.80 15.13
N HIS A 260 12.57 4.65 15.11
CA HIS A 260 13.43 5.26 14.11
C HIS A 260 14.04 4.19 13.19
N TYR A 261 13.74 4.30 11.90
CA TYR A 261 14.39 3.54 10.84
C TYR A 261 15.62 4.30 10.35
N ALA A 262 16.77 3.88 10.87
CA ALA A 262 18.04 4.58 10.66
C ALA A 262 18.51 4.55 9.19
N GLU A 263 19.27 5.56 8.78
CA GLU A 263 19.75 5.69 7.38
C GLU A 263 20.73 4.57 6.96
N GLU A 264 21.36 3.90 7.92
CA GLU A 264 22.29 2.79 7.69
C GLU A 264 21.57 1.46 7.44
N GLN A 265 20.27 1.39 7.74
CA GLN A 265 19.47 0.21 7.45
C GLN A 265 19.26 0.04 5.94
N LYS A 266 18.90 -1.19 5.53
CA LYS A 266 18.61 -1.51 4.14
C LYS A 266 17.63 -0.51 3.51
N PRO A 267 17.79 -0.18 2.23
CA PRO A 267 16.77 0.54 1.49
C PRO A 267 15.37 -0.04 1.70
N LEU A 268 14.39 0.84 1.91
CA LEU A 268 13.01 0.50 2.20
C LEU A 268 12.08 1.19 1.21
N PHE A 269 11.21 0.41 0.59
CA PHE A 269 10.20 0.89 -0.34
C PHE A 269 8.79 0.70 0.24
N ILE A 270 7.98 1.75 0.19
CA ILE A 270 6.62 1.83 0.74
C ILE A 270 5.64 2.50 -0.24
N GLY A 271 4.34 2.27 -0.04
CA GLY A 271 3.20 2.87 -0.72
C GLY A 271 2.32 3.70 0.24
N HIS A 272 0.99 3.67 0.10
CA HIS A 272 -0.04 4.10 1.07
C HIS A 272 -0.20 5.61 1.43
N TYR A 273 0.82 6.44 1.23
CA TYR A 273 0.86 7.80 1.80
C TYR A 273 0.39 8.93 0.88
N TRP A 274 -0.16 8.63 -0.30
CA TRP A 274 -0.83 9.57 -1.21
C TRP A 274 0.02 10.80 -1.51
N ARG A 275 1.28 10.61 -1.90
CA ARG A 275 2.18 11.73 -2.20
C ARG A 275 1.66 12.53 -3.40
N CYS A 276 2.08 13.79 -3.46
CA CYS A 276 1.93 14.65 -4.62
C CYS A 276 3.30 15.23 -5.04
N GLY A 277 3.34 15.88 -6.20
CA GLY A 277 4.54 16.52 -6.73
C GLY A 277 5.50 15.57 -7.43
N GLN A 278 6.77 15.94 -7.49
CA GLN A 278 7.80 15.18 -8.20
C GLN A 278 8.33 14.02 -7.33
N PRO A 279 8.46 12.81 -7.91
CA PRO A 279 9.03 11.68 -7.19
C PRO A 279 10.45 11.95 -6.69
N ARG A 280 10.66 11.75 -5.39
CA ARG A 280 11.94 11.90 -4.70
C ARG A 280 12.01 11.00 -3.47
N THR A 281 13.21 10.62 -3.08
CA THR A 281 13.44 9.86 -1.85
C THR A 281 12.96 10.65 -0.62
N LEU A 282 12.60 9.92 0.44
CA LEU A 282 12.23 10.47 1.74
C LEU A 282 13.47 10.75 2.58
N THR A 283 14.35 9.77 2.63
CA THR A 283 15.68 9.83 3.24
C THR A 283 16.69 9.23 2.26
N ALA A 284 17.94 9.02 2.69
CA ALA A 284 18.93 8.34 1.87
C ALA A 284 18.57 6.87 1.55
N ASN A 285 17.72 6.23 2.36
CA ASN A 285 17.38 4.81 2.23
C ASN A 285 15.88 4.53 2.18
N ILE A 286 14.99 5.53 2.25
CA ILE A 286 13.53 5.30 2.17
C ILE A 286 12.92 5.97 0.95
N ALA A 287 12.08 5.24 0.21
CA ALA A 287 11.27 5.78 -0.87
C ALA A 287 9.79 5.37 -0.71
N CYS A 288 8.91 6.36 -0.70
CA CYS A 288 7.47 6.16 -0.93
C CYS A 288 7.20 6.23 -2.43
N LEU A 289 6.46 5.26 -2.96
CA LEU A 289 6.12 5.10 -4.38
C LEU A 289 4.65 5.41 -4.68
N ASP A 290 3.81 5.62 -3.66
CA ASP A 290 2.43 6.08 -3.83
C ASP A 290 2.41 7.60 -4.08
N TYR A 291 2.20 8.00 -5.33
CA TYR A 291 1.99 9.39 -5.74
C TYR A 291 0.56 9.63 -6.23
N SER A 292 -0.43 9.06 -5.54
CA SER A 292 -1.85 9.32 -5.75
C SER A 292 -2.30 9.07 -7.19
N ALA A 293 -1.86 7.95 -7.80
CA ALA A 293 -2.12 7.64 -9.20
C ALA A 293 -3.60 7.85 -9.58
N VAL A 294 -4.52 7.29 -8.80
CA VAL A 294 -5.98 7.38 -9.03
C VAL A 294 -6.59 8.77 -8.79
N LYS A 295 -5.86 9.73 -8.21
CA LYS A 295 -6.26 11.14 -8.08
C LYS A 295 -5.49 12.04 -9.06
N TYR A 296 -5.31 11.58 -10.29
CA TYR A 296 -4.57 12.28 -11.36
C TYR A 296 -3.11 12.60 -11.02
N GLY A 297 -2.51 11.80 -10.15
CA GLY A 297 -1.13 11.94 -9.74
C GLY A 297 -0.18 11.28 -10.72
N LYS A 298 0.73 10.46 -10.18
CA LYS A 298 1.73 9.75 -10.98
C LYS A 298 1.74 8.28 -10.57
N LEU A 299 1.78 7.38 -11.55
CA LEU A 299 2.17 6.01 -11.28
C LEU A 299 3.69 5.92 -11.34
N VAL A 300 4.28 5.57 -10.21
CA VAL A 300 5.73 5.68 -9.99
C VAL A 300 6.34 4.31 -9.81
N ALA A 301 7.51 4.15 -10.40
CA ALA A 301 8.42 3.05 -10.13
C ALA A 301 9.80 3.56 -9.71
N TYR A 302 10.55 2.70 -9.03
CA TYR A 302 11.96 2.89 -8.74
C TYR A 302 12.77 1.70 -9.27
N ARG A 303 13.84 1.99 -10.03
CA ARG A 303 14.77 0.97 -10.51
C ARG A 303 15.86 0.70 -9.48
N MET A 304 15.81 -0.47 -8.84
CA MET A 304 16.76 -0.91 -7.81
C MET A 304 17.79 -1.88 -8.41
N ASP A 305 19.06 -1.50 -8.32
CA ASP A 305 20.19 -2.27 -8.86
C ASP A 305 21.15 -2.77 -7.75
N GLY A 306 20.70 -2.73 -6.49
CA GLY A 306 21.48 -3.17 -5.33
C GLY A 306 22.20 -2.05 -4.57
N GLU A 307 21.94 -0.78 -4.89
CA GLU A 307 22.51 0.35 -4.15
C GLU A 307 22.00 0.44 -2.71
N ALA A 308 22.89 0.77 -1.76
CA ALA A 308 22.52 0.99 -0.36
C ALA A 308 21.93 2.38 -0.10
N ARG A 309 22.19 3.35 -0.97
CA ARG A 309 21.64 4.72 -0.91
C ARG A 309 20.82 5.00 -2.16
N LEU A 310 19.57 5.36 -1.97
CA LEU A 310 18.61 5.64 -3.03
C LEU A 310 18.96 6.95 -3.77
N CYS A 311 18.62 6.99 -5.06
CA CYS A 311 18.92 8.13 -5.93
C CYS A 311 17.68 8.64 -6.66
N ASN A 312 17.47 9.96 -6.65
CA ASN A 312 16.32 10.59 -7.31
C ASN A 312 16.29 10.34 -8.83
N SER A 313 17.42 10.09 -9.49
CA SER A 313 17.47 9.82 -10.93
C SER A 313 16.96 8.42 -11.31
N LYS A 314 16.71 7.53 -10.34
CA LYS A 314 16.25 6.15 -10.57
C LYS A 314 14.73 6.00 -10.47
N PHE A 315 14.01 7.08 -10.16
CA PHE A 315 12.55 7.10 -10.28
C PHE A 315 12.15 7.16 -11.76
N VAL A 316 11.17 6.35 -12.13
CA VAL A 316 10.53 6.34 -13.44
C VAL A 316 9.03 6.47 -13.20
N TRP A 317 8.36 7.38 -13.90
CA TRP A 317 6.93 7.57 -13.70
C TRP A 317 6.21 7.94 -14.99
N VAL A 318 4.89 7.81 -14.95
CA VAL A 318 3.94 8.27 -15.97
C VAL A 318 2.86 9.10 -15.27
N ASP A 319 2.48 10.22 -15.87
CA ASP A 319 1.40 11.08 -15.38
C ASP A 319 0.04 10.41 -15.64
N VAL A 320 -0.82 10.39 -14.62
CA VAL A 320 -2.16 9.82 -14.71
C VAL A 320 -3.13 10.90 -15.16
N ASP A 321 -3.18 11.22 -16.45
CA ASP A 321 -4.18 12.17 -16.99
C ASP A 321 -4.30 12.07 -18.52
N LEU A 322 -3.21 11.72 -19.21
CA LEU A 322 -3.17 11.77 -20.68
C LEU A 322 -3.88 10.59 -21.38
N GLN A 323 -4.15 9.48 -20.70
CA GLN A 323 -4.57 8.22 -21.35
C GLN A 323 -5.47 7.30 -20.49
N GLU A 324 -6.04 7.77 -19.37
CA GLU A 324 -6.96 6.97 -18.53
C GLU A 324 -8.40 7.54 -18.57
N PRO A 325 -9.21 7.18 -19.59
CA PRO A 325 -10.61 7.58 -19.62
C PRO A 325 -11.38 6.90 -18.47
N GLY A 326 -12.17 7.68 -17.72
CA GLY A 326 -13.10 7.19 -16.70
C GLY A 326 -12.64 7.34 -15.25
N LEU A 327 -11.50 7.99 -14.97
CA LEU A 327 -11.13 8.37 -13.60
C LEU A 327 -12.24 9.25 -12.97
N PRO A 328 -12.51 9.11 -11.66
CA PRO A 328 -13.46 9.99 -10.97
C PRO A 328 -13.01 11.44 -11.13
N GLU A 329 -13.96 12.35 -11.42
CA GLU A 329 -13.65 13.77 -11.66
C GLU A 329 -12.70 14.32 -10.60
N ARG A 330 -11.73 15.16 -11.02
CA ARG A 330 -10.94 15.96 -10.07
C ARG A 330 -11.97 16.67 -9.19
N GLU A 331 -12.03 16.35 -7.91
CA GLU A 331 -12.69 17.23 -6.96
C GLU A 331 -12.04 18.59 -7.18
N SER A 332 -12.82 19.54 -7.69
CA SER A 332 -12.34 20.87 -8.00
C SER A 332 -11.69 21.42 -6.74
N ASP A 333 -10.42 21.82 -6.85
CA ASP A 333 -9.84 22.80 -5.94
C ASP A 333 -10.75 24.05 -6.03
N ALA A 334 -11.80 24.08 -5.22
CA ALA A 334 -12.68 25.23 -5.10
C ALA A 334 -11.96 26.26 -4.22
N ASP A 335 -11.18 27.07 -4.93
CA ASP A 335 -10.87 28.50 -4.76
C ASP A 335 -10.53 29.06 -3.35
N ASP A 336 -9.38 29.75 -3.35
CA ASP A 336 -8.87 30.85 -2.49
C ASP A 336 -8.52 30.61 -1.01
#